data_AF-A0A1V5BBB0-F1
#
_entry.id   AF-A0A1V5BBB0-F1
#
_cell.length_a   1.000
_cell.length_b   1.000
_cell.length_c   1.000
_cell.angle_alpha   90.00
_cell.angle_beta   90.00
_cell.angle_gamma   90.00
#
_symmetry.space_group_name_H-M   'P 1'
#
loop_
_entity.id
_entity.type
_entity.pdbx_description
1 polymer ?
#
loop_
_entity_poly.entity_id
_entity_poly.type
_entity_poly.pdbx_seq_one_letter_code
_entity_poly.pdbx_strand_id
1 'polypeptide(L)'
;MSRHRGDLPCRITTGVHNAGSILWMWDGDAIDLLRERHLAACAEEYLDGCGPEEADTTLYGNWDHRDTGYTPEHGGEYSAIFNPDQHTVQVVASRYATRCARCSPCYPNQGDVDKDGNIWAYCLPPELMDENWVKENGQRVYERGTGRNGRHDWRRWRR
;
A
#
# COMPACT_ATOMS: atom_id res chain seq x y z
N MET A 1 9.26 -8.92 34.51
CA MET A 1 8.56 -8.09 33.51
C MET A 1 8.17 -8.97 32.34
N SER A 2 6.91 -9.43 32.31
CA SER A 2 6.38 -10.25 31.22
C SER A 2 6.27 -9.38 29.97
N ARG A 3 7.04 -9.69 28.93
CA ARG A 3 6.84 -9.06 27.61
C ARG A 3 5.49 -9.60 27.12
N HIS A 4 4.44 -8.77 27.16
CA HIS A 4 3.24 -9.03 26.39
C HIS A 4 3.71 -9.27 24.95
N ARG A 5 3.69 -10.53 24.51
CA ARG A 5 3.64 -10.87 23.09
C ARG A 5 2.28 -10.36 22.63
N GLY A 6 2.20 -9.07 22.33
CA GLY A 6 1.02 -8.51 21.69
C GLY A 6 0.72 -9.37 20.46
N ASP A 7 -0.54 -9.72 20.29
CA ASP A 7 -1.00 -10.65 19.25
C ASP A 7 -0.41 -10.26 17.89
N LEU A 8 0.64 -10.97 17.49
CA LEU A 8 1.27 -10.78 16.19
C LEU A 8 0.23 -11.15 15.12
N PRO A 9 0.24 -10.48 13.96
CA PRO A 9 -0.74 -10.74 12.92
C PRO A 9 -0.71 -12.21 12.50
N CYS A 10 -1.81 -12.93 12.73
CA CYS A 10 -2.04 -14.28 12.19
C CYS A 10 -2.54 -14.22 10.74
N ARG A 11 -3.15 -13.09 10.36
CA ARG A 11 -3.61 -12.77 9.00
C ARG A 11 -3.56 -11.26 8.82
N ILE A 12 -2.95 -10.81 7.73
CA ILE A 12 -2.89 -9.41 7.33
C ILE A 12 -3.77 -9.25 6.12
N THR A 13 -4.60 -8.21 6.13
CA THR A 13 -5.49 -7.87 5.03
C THR A 13 -4.98 -6.64 4.29
N THR A 14 -5.65 -6.27 3.21
CA THR A 14 -5.35 -5.04 2.48
C THR A 14 -5.67 -3.82 3.32
N GLY A 15 -4.78 -2.83 3.36
CA GLY A 15 -5.07 -1.54 3.99
C GLY A 15 -5.51 -0.50 2.98
N VAL A 16 -6.32 0.44 3.43
CA VAL A 16 -6.82 1.55 2.61
C VAL A 16 -6.54 2.84 3.35
N HIS A 17 -5.77 3.73 2.72
CA HIS A 17 -5.55 5.11 3.14
C HIS A 17 -6.44 6.06 2.34
N ASN A 18 -6.81 7.19 2.94
CA ASN A 18 -7.23 8.34 2.16
C ASN A 18 -6.03 8.91 1.36
N ALA A 19 -6.18 9.09 0.05
CA ALA A 19 -5.10 9.61 -0.79
C ALA A 19 -4.66 11.04 -0.39
N GLY A 20 -5.54 11.83 0.24
CA GLY A 20 -5.21 13.18 0.74
C GLY A 20 -4.17 13.21 1.86
N SER A 21 -3.90 12.07 2.52
CA SER A 21 -2.86 11.93 3.54
C SER A 21 -1.49 11.51 2.95
N ILE A 22 -1.39 11.38 1.63
CA ILE A 22 -0.21 10.86 0.93
C ILE A 22 0.30 11.92 -0.05
N LEU A 23 1.12 12.83 0.45
CA LEU A 23 1.50 14.05 -0.30
C LEU A 23 2.41 13.78 -1.51
N TRP A 24 3.24 12.73 -1.47
CA TRP A 24 4.23 12.44 -2.51
C TRP A 24 3.66 11.76 -3.76
N MET A 25 2.41 11.28 -3.72
CA MET A 25 1.88 10.39 -4.76
C MET A 25 1.77 11.04 -6.14
N TRP A 26 1.71 12.37 -6.19
CA TRP A 26 1.57 13.13 -7.44
C TRP A 26 2.91 13.34 -8.16
N ASP A 27 4.02 13.17 -7.44
CA ASP A 27 5.38 13.42 -7.95
C ASP A 27 6.24 12.15 -7.96
N GLY A 28 5.70 11.01 -7.52
CA GLY A 28 6.41 9.74 -7.39
C GLY A 28 6.42 8.90 -8.67
N ASP A 29 7.44 8.04 -8.79
CA ASP A 29 7.48 7.01 -9.83
C ASP A 29 6.28 6.06 -9.68
N ALA A 30 5.54 5.89 -10.77
CA ALA A 30 4.31 5.11 -10.77
C ALA A 30 4.03 4.49 -12.14
N ILE A 31 3.21 3.44 -12.15
CA ILE A 31 2.73 2.77 -13.36
C ILE A 31 1.27 3.18 -13.57
N ASP A 32 1.02 4.05 -14.54
CA ASP A 32 -0.32 4.41 -14.99
C ASP A 32 -0.84 3.33 -15.94
N LEU A 33 -1.83 2.56 -15.49
CA LEU A 33 -2.35 1.41 -16.25
C LEU A 33 -3.07 1.83 -17.54
N LEU A 34 -3.65 3.03 -17.59
CA LEU A 34 -4.28 3.53 -18.80
C LEU A 34 -3.23 3.95 -19.82
N ARG A 35 -2.12 4.54 -19.36
CA ARG A 35 -0.97 4.82 -20.22
C ARG A 35 -0.33 3.53 -20.74
N GLU A 36 -0.12 2.52 -19.91
CA GLU A 36 0.40 1.21 -20.36
C GLU A 36 -0.50 0.59 -21.44
N ARG A 37 -1.83 0.63 -21.24
CA ARG A 37 -2.80 0.15 -22.23
C ARG A 37 -2.74 0.97 -23.52
N HIS A 38 -2.55 2.28 -23.41
CA HIS A 38 -2.41 3.16 -24.56
C HIS A 38 -1.15 2.81 -25.37
N LEU A 39 0.00 2.68 -24.72
CA LEU A 39 1.28 2.32 -25.34
C LEU A 39 1.22 0.97 -26.05
N ALA A 40 0.48 0.00 -25.51
CA ALA A 40 0.31 -1.31 -26.13
C ALA A 40 -0.55 -1.29 -27.42
N ALA A 41 -1.40 -0.28 -27.59
CA ALA A 41 -2.32 -0.17 -28.73
C ALA A 41 -1.89 0.89 -29.77
N CYS A 42 -1.09 1.87 -29.37
CA CYS A 42 -0.66 2.98 -30.23
C CYS A 42 0.57 2.58 -31.05
N ALA A 43 0.59 2.91 -32.35
CA ALA A 43 1.79 2.74 -33.16
C ALA A 43 2.86 3.75 -32.72
N GLU A 44 4.13 3.32 -32.67
CA GLU A 44 5.25 4.14 -32.16
C GLU A 44 5.36 5.52 -32.81
N GLU A 45 4.96 5.63 -34.08
CA GLU A 45 5.00 6.86 -34.88
C GLU A 45 4.03 7.96 -34.41
N TYR A 46 3.06 7.63 -33.55
CA TYR A 46 2.05 8.57 -33.02
C TYR A 46 2.15 8.76 -31.51
N LEU A 47 3.22 8.30 -30.86
CA LEU A 47 3.37 8.43 -29.40
C LEU A 47 3.53 9.88 -28.93
N ASP A 48 4.03 10.76 -29.80
CA ASP A 48 4.21 12.18 -29.46
C ASP A 48 2.86 12.92 -29.53
N GLY A 49 2.31 13.26 -28.38
CA GLY A 49 1.02 13.96 -28.24
C GLY A 49 -0.21 13.04 -28.10
N CYS A 50 -0.01 11.73 -28.03
CA CYS A 50 -1.09 10.76 -27.79
C CYS A 50 -1.00 10.21 -26.37
N GLY A 51 -2.08 10.32 -25.62
CA GLY A 51 -2.14 9.86 -24.24
C GLY A 51 -3.57 10.00 -23.71
N PRO A 52 -3.90 9.30 -22.63
CA PRO A 52 -5.18 9.49 -21.99
C PRO A 52 -5.32 10.91 -21.43
N GLU A 53 -6.51 11.49 -21.57
CA GLU A 53 -6.83 12.83 -21.04
C GLU A 53 -6.94 12.83 -19.51
N GLU A 54 -7.16 11.66 -18.90
CA GLU A 54 -7.36 11.47 -17.47
C GLU A 54 -6.46 10.36 -16.94
N ALA A 55 -6.00 10.49 -15.70
CA ALA A 55 -5.30 9.41 -15.00
C ALA A 55 -6.31 8.37 -14.52
N ASP A 56 -5.99 7.08 -14.71
CA ASP A 56 -6.77 5.96 -14.19
C ASP A 56 -6.07 5.37 -12.95
N THR A 57 -6.37 4.12 -12.65
CA THR A 57 -5.73 3.30 -11.63
C THR A 57 -4.22 3.31 -11.83
N THR A 58 -3.52 3.75 -10.79
CA THR A 58 -2.06 3.89 -10.80
C THR A 58 -1.45 2.96 -9.76
N LEU A 59 -0.39 2.24 -10.16
CA LEU A 59 0.34 1.34 -9.27
C LEU A 59 1.59 2.04 -8.72
N TYR A 60 1.79 1.96 -7.42
CA TYR A 60 2.96 2.49 -6.72
C TYR A 60 3.73 1.39 -5.99
N GLY A 61 5.04 1.58 -5.90
CA GLY A 61 5.95 0.67 -5.21
C GLY A 61 6.41 -0.51 -6.07
N ASN A 62 6.65 -1.65 -5.44
CA ASN A 62 7.28 -2.82 -6.01
C ASN A 62 6.27 -3.73 -6.73
N TRP A 63 6.31 -3.75 -8.06
CA TRP A 63 5.46 -4.61 -8.88
C TRP A 63 6.30 -5.40 -9.89
N ASP A 64 6.02 -6.70 -9.97
CA ASP A 64 6.49 -7.55 -11.06
C ASP A 64 5.48 -7.48 -12.21
N HIS A 65 5.95 -7.12 -13.40
CA HIS A 65 5.15 -7.30 -14.62
C HIS A 65 5.28 -8.75 -15.12
N ARG A 66 4.14 -9.39 -15.37
CA ARG A 66 3.99 -10.75 -15.90
C ARG A 66 3.03 -10.72 -17.09
N ASP A 67 3.00 -11.79 -17.89
CA ASP A 67 2.07 -11.91 -19.03
C ASP A 67 0.59 -11.73 -18.65
N THR A 68 0.22 -12.02 -17.40
CA THR A 68 -1.14 -11.88 -16.87
C THR A 68 -1.40 -10.55 -16.16
N GLY A 69 -0.47 -9.60 -16.21
CA GLY A 69 -0.55 -8.29 -15.56
C GLY A 69 0.47 -8.10 -14.44
N TYR A 70 0.13 -7.26 -13.45
CA TYR A 70 1.05 -6.89 -12.37
C TYR A 70 0.78 -7.69 -11.09
N THR A 71 1.85 -8.16 -10.46
CA THR A 71 1.80 -8.83 -9.16
C THR A 71 2.76 -8.15 -8.18
N PRO A 72 2.40 -7.97 -6.89
CA PRO A 72 3.32 -7.43 -5.90
C PRO A 72 4.63 -8.22 -5.83
N GLU A 73 5.77 -7.53 -5.84
CA GLU A 73 7.09 -8.16 -5.74
C GLU A 73 7.24 -8.90 -4.40
N HIS A 74 7.68 -10.16 -4.44
CA HIS A 74 7.88 -10.92 -3.21
C HIS A 74 9.05 -10.35 -2.39
N GLY A 75 8.73 -9.76 -1.24
CA GLY A 75 9.73 -9.17 -0.35
C GLY A 75 10.04 -7.70 -0.64
N GLY A 76 9.33 -7.09 -1.60
CA GLY A 76 9.35 -5.65 -1.85
C GLY A 76 9.00 -4.83 -0.60
N GLU A 77 9.23 -3.53 -0.66
CA GLU A 77 8.96 -2.61 0.43
C GLU A 77 7.46 -2.42 0.63
N TYR A 78 6.76 -2.06 -0.45
CA TYR A 78 5.31 -1.99 -0.51
C TYR A 78 4.81 -2.09 -1.95
N SER A 79 3.53 -2.41 -2.12
CA SER A 79 2.81 -2.37 -3.39
C SER A 79 1.43 -1.80 -3.12
N ALA A 80 1.10 -0.69 -3.77
CA ALA A 80 -0.14 0.03 -3.55
C ALA A 80 -0.84 0.38 -4.87
N ILE A 81 -2.15 0.48 -4.81
CA ILE A 81 -3.04 0.80 -5.94
C ILE A 81 -3.76 2.09 -5.58
N PHE A 82 -3.56 3.14 -6.37
CA PHE A 82 -4.37 4.35 -6.28
C PHE A 82 -5.60 4.19 -7.17
N ASN A 83 -6.76 4.47 -6.58
CA ASN A 83 -8.02 4.58 -7.31
C ASN A 83 -8.46 6.05 -7.30
N PRO A 84 -8.46 6.74 -8.47
CA PRO A 84 -8.82 8.15 -8.55
C PRO A 84 -10.30 8.41 -8.23
N ASP A 85 -11.22 7.53 -8.64
CA ASP A 85 -12.67 7.69 -8.43
C ASP A 85 -13.05 7.76 -6.94
N GLN A 86 -12.39 6.94 -6.13
CA GLN A 86 -12.64 6.87 -4.69
C GLN A 86 -11.66 7.71 -3.87
N HIS A 87 -10.63 8.26 -4.52
CA HIS A 87 -9.53 8.98 -3.88
C HIS A 87 -8.88 8.17 -2.72
N THR A 88 -8.62 6.89 -2.99
CA THR A 88 -8.08 5.94 -2.01
C THR A 88 -6.80 5.28 -2.50
N VAL A 89 -5.89 5.00 -1.57
CA VAL A 89 -4.69 4.19 -1.81
C VAL A 89 -4.82 2.87 -1.08
N GLN A 90 -4.89 1.80 -1.86
CA GLN A 90 -5.03 0.43 -1.38
C GLN A 90 -3.66 -0.27 -1.32
N VAL A 91 -3.15 -0.56 -0.13
CA VAL A 91 -1.89 -1.27 0.08
C VAL A 91 -2.15 -2.78 0.12
N VAL A 92 -1.70 -3.47 -0.92
CA VAL A 92 -1.94 -4.92 -1.11
C VAL A 92 -0.80 -5.79 -0.58
N ALA A 93 0.41 -5.24 -0.51
CA ALA A 93 1.57 -5.86 0.12
C ALA A 93 2.45 -4.78 0.74
N SER A 94 3.05 -5.05 1.89
CA SER A 94 3.99 -4.15 2.54
C SER A 94 4.83 -4.87 3.59
N ARG A 95 6.02 -4.33 3.87
CA ARG A 95 6.79 -4.65 5.07
C ARG A 95 6.17 -4.05 6.33
N TYR A 96 5.25 -3.11 6.17
CA TYR A 96 4.59 -2.42 7.27
C TYR A 96 3.14 -2.87 7.38
N ALA A 97 2.69 -3.06 8.61
CA ALA A 97 1.31 -3.38 8.94
C ALA A 97 0.87 -2.60 10.17
N THR A 98 -0.42 -2.34 10.28
CA THR A 98 -1.02 -1.63 11.40
C THR A 98 -2.31 -2.30 11.86
N ARG A 99 -2.65 -2.09 13.13
CA ARG A 99 -3.99 -2.44 13.63
C ARG A 99 -4.97 -1.35 13.25
N CYS A 100 -6.13 -1.74 12.73
CA CYS A 100 -7.10 -0.78 12.20
C CYS A 100 -8.55 -1.26 12.26
N ALA A 101 -9.48 -0.35 12.00
CA ALA A 101 -10.89 -0.66 11.81
C ALA A 101 -11.14 -1.30 10.44
N ARG A 102 -12.28 -1.96 10.27
CA ARG A 102 -12.74 -2.42 8.94
C ARG A 102 -13.26 -1.23 8.15
N CYS A 103 -13.02 -1.18 6.84
CA CYS A 103 -13.56 -0.10 5.99
C CYS A 103 -15.09 -0.13 5.95
N SER A 104 -15.66 -1.31 5.64
CA SER A 104 -17.10 -1.51 5.51
C SER A 104 -17.44 -3.00 5.59
N PRO A 105 -18.65 -3.37 6.05
CA PRO A 105 -19.14 -4.75 5.96
C PRO A 105 -19.11 -5.32 4.53
N CYS A 106 -19.18 -4.45 3.50
CA CYS A 106 -19.16 -4.86 2.10
C CYS A 106 -17.75 -5.21 1.59
N TYR A 107 -16.70 -4.78 2.29
CA TYR A 107 -15.30 -5.05 1.96
C TYR A 107 -14.61 -5.73 3.16
N PRO A 108 -14.97 -6.98 3.48
CA PRO A 108 -14.54 -7.66 4.71
C PRO A 108 -13.02 -7.93 4.78
N ASN A 109 -12.30 -7.73 3.68
CA ASN A 109 -10.85 -7.91 3.59
C ASN A 109 -10.09 -6.57 3.45
N GLN A 110 -10.71 -5.44 3.80
CA GLN A 110 -10.05 -4.13 3.79
C GLN A 110 -10.10 -3.47 5.17
N GLY A 111 -8.95 -2.94 5.59
CA GLY A 111 -8.80 -2.16 6.81
C GLY A 111 -8.64 -0.68 6.52
N ASP A 112 -9.41 0.15 7.22
CA ASP A 112 -9.30 1.61 7.19
C ASP A 112 -8.13 1.99 8.09
N VAL A 113 -6.96 2.14 7.50
CA VAL A 113 -5.70 2.29 8.24
C VAL A 113 -5.61 3.61 8.97
N ASP A 114 -6.51 4.57 8.70
CA ASP A 114 -6.58 5.86 9.37
C ASP A 114 -7.37 5.78 10.69
N LYS A 115 -8.09 4.67 10.92
CA LYS A 115 -8.86 4.44 12.15
C LYS A 115 -8.31 3.27 12.96
N ASP A 116 -8.19 3.45 14.27
CA ASP A 116 -7.79 2.37 15.18
C ASP A 116 -8.84 1.25 15.22
N GLY A 117 -8.39 0.02 15.43
CA GLY A 117 -9.27 -1.13 15.52
C GLY A 117 -8.55 -2.45 15.76
N ASN A 118 -9.25 -3.55 15.52
CA ASN A 118 -8.81 -4.88 15.95
C ASN A 118 -8.34 -5.82 14.84
N ILE A 119 -8.37 -5.39 13.57
CA ILE A 119 -7.84 -6.18 12.45
C ILE A 119 -6.44 -5.69 12.06
N TRP A 120 -5.68 -6.56 11.40
CA TRP A 120 -4.38 -6.23 10.86
C TRP A 120 -4.47 -5.98 9.37
N ALA A 121 -3.93 -4.86 8.90
CA ALA A 121 -3.83 -4.53 7.49
C ALA A 121 -2.45 -4.01 7.13
N TYR A 122 -2.04 -4.19 5.87
CA TYR A 122 -0.83 -3.54 5.36
C TYR A 122 -0.99 -2.03 5.37
N CYS A 123 0.11 -1.29 5.56
CA CYS A 123 0.12 0.16 5.41
C CYS A 123 1.36 0.60 4.63
N LEU A 124 1.40 1.88 4.25
CA LEU A 124 2.59 2.46 3.65
C LEU A 124 3.70 2.55 4.70
N PRO A 125 4.98 2.57 4.27
CA PRO A 125 6.09 2.98 5.13
C PRO A 125 5.77 4.30 5.85
N PRO A 126 5.96 4.41 7.17
CA PRO A 126 5.70 5.64 7.92
C PRO A 126 6.44 6.87 7.38
N GLU A 127 7.60 6.66 6.75
CA GLU A 127 8.42 7.70 6.13
C GLU A 127 7.75 8.31 4.87
N LEU A 128 6.77 7.61 4.31
CA LEU A 128 5.94 8.04 3.19
C LEU A 128 4.63 8.69 3.65
N MET A 129 4.38 8.79 4.95
CA MET A 129 3.17 9.40 5.51
C MET A 129 3.46 10.80 6.06
N ASP A 130 2.44 11.65 6.10
CA ASP A 130 2.58 12.98 6.70
C ASP A 130 2.84 12.90 8.22
N GLU A 131 3.43 13.97 8.77
CA GLU A 131 3.86 13.99 10.18
C GLU A 131 2.70 13.83 11.17
N ASN A 132 1.49 14.32 10.84
CA ASN A 132 0.33 14.19 11.71
C ASN A 132 -0.14 12.74 11.74
N TRP A 133 -0.23 12.10 10.58
CA TRP A 133 -0.55 10.68 10.49
C TRP A 133 0.43 9.84 11.32
N VAL A 134 1.74 10.10 11.18
CA VAL A 134 2.78 9.39 11.93
C VAL A 134 2.63 9.61 13.43
N LYS A 135 2.32 10.84 13.88
CA LYS A 135 2.12 11.16 15.29
C LYS A 135 0.91 10.43 15.89
N GLU A 136 -0.18 10.32 15.13
CA GLU A 136 -1.42 9.69 15.59
C GLU A 136 -1.33 8.15 15.54
N ASN A 137 -0.71 7.62 14.50
CA ASN A 137 -0.82 6.22 14.12
C ASN A 137 0.49 5.44 14.22
N GLY A 138 1.65 6.09 14.28
CA GLY A 138 2.96 5.43 14.27
C GLY A 138 3.16 4.41 15.40
N GLN A 139 2.55 4.65 16.57
CA GLN A 139 2.60 3.73 17.72
C GLN A 139 1.95 2.36 17.49
N ARG A 140 1.04 2.27 16.51
CA ARG A 140 0.35 1.03 16.10
C ARG A 140 0.92 0.42 14.82
N VAL A 141 1.97 1.01 14.24
CA VAL A 141 2.68 0.46 13.08
C VAL A 141 3.71 -0.57 13.51
N TYR A 142 3.77 -1.65 12.75
CA TYR A 142 4.72 -2.74 12.90
C TYR A 142 5.43 -2.96 11.57
N GLU A 143 6.73 -3.23 11.65
CA GLU A 143 7.58 -3.56 10.54
C GLU A 143 7.93 -5.06 10.58
N ARG A 144 7.93 -5.70 9.42
CA ARG A 144 8.32 -7.09 9.22
C ARG A 144 9.84 -7.20 9.19
N GLY A 145 10.42 -7.71 10.28
CA GLY A 145 11.82 -8.09 10.34
C GLY A 145 12.11 -9.47 9.74
N THR A 146 13.38 -9.70 9.43
CA THR A 146 13.92 -11.02 9.09
C THR A 146 14.16 -11.81 10.39
N GLY A 147 13.27 -12.74 10.72
CA GLY A 147 13.46 -13.60 11.89
C GLY A 147 14.60 -14.61 11.66
N ARG A 148 15.36 -14.93 12.72
CA ARG A 148 16.54 -15.84 12.66
C ARG A 148 16.25 -17.27 12.18
N ASN A 149 14.98 -17.67 12.05
CA ASN A 149 14.56 -19.04 11.69
C ASN A 149 13.54 -19.08 10.53
N GLY A 150 13.54 -18.08 9.64
CA GLY A 150 12.58 -18.00 8.53
C GLY A 150 11.13 -17.69 8.93
N ARG A 151 10.85 -17.51 10.23
CA ARG A 151 9.57 -17.00 10.71
C ARG A 151 9.56 -15.48 10.61
N HIS A 152 8.50 -14.90 10.05
CA HIS A 152 8.28 -13.47 10.06
C HIS A 152 8.16 -12.97 11.51
N ASP A 153 8.99 -12.00 11.87
CA ASP A 153 8.97 -11.33 13.18
C ASP A 153 8.45 -9.91 12.98
N TRP A 154 7.33 -9.54 13.60
CA TRP A 154 6.79 -8.19 13.52
C TRP A 154 7.24 -7.40 14.73
N ARG A 155 7.88 -6.26 14.48
CA ARG A 155 8.39 -5.37 15.52
C ARG A 155 7.66 -4.05 15.43
N ARG A 156 7.28 -3.50 16.58
CA ARG A 156 6.73 -2.15 16.61
C ARG A 156 7.75 -1.20 15.99
N TRP A 157 7.31 -0.43 15.01
CA TRP A 157 8.12 0.61 14.38
C TRP A 157 8.51 1.65 15.45
N ARG A 158 9.76 2.09 15.41
CA ARG A 158 10.30 3.09 16.34
C ARG A 158 11.01 4.15 15.51
N ARG A 159 10.51 5.38 15.59
CA ARG A 159 11.21 6.57 15.09
C ARG A 159 12.35 6.95 16.04
#